data_AF-A0A9W9YQE7-F1
#
_entry.id   AF-A0A9W9YQE7-F1
#
_cell.length_a   1.000
_cell.length_b   1.000
_cell.length_c   1.000
_cell.angle_alpha   90.00
_cell.angle_beta   90.00
_cell.angle_gamma   90.00
#
_symmetry.space_group_name_H-M   'P 1'
#
loop_
_entity.id
_entity.type
_entity.pdbx_description
1 polymer ?
#
loop_
_entity_poly.entity_id
_entity_poly.type
_entity_poly.pdbx_seq_one_letter_code
_entity_poly.pdbx_strand_id
1 'polypeptide(L)'
;MSSRQVKQVFEKYQKERTAFVQKVADLANQSENIETLQNVGAMALLRPLLLDVAPNIQQTAALALGRLANYNEDLAEAVVKGDILPQLVYSLAEQNRFYKKAAAFVLRAVANILPSWHRLW
;
A
#
# COMPACT_ATOMS: atom_id res chain seq x y z
N MET A 1 17.28 18.27 28.21
CA MET A 1 17.84 18.11 26.84
C MET A 1 17.41 16.81 26.18
N SER A 2 17.34 15.66 26.88
CA SER A 2 16.94 14.37 26.27
C SER A 2 15.51 14.36 25.69
N SER A 3 14.54 15.03 26.32
CA SER A 3 13.14 15.06 25.81
C SER A 3 13.02 15.65 24.39
N ARG A 4 13.82 16.69 24.07
CA ARG A 4 13.85 17.28 22.71
C ARG A 4 14.46 16.32 21.69
N GLN A 5 15.53 15.64 22.06
CA GLN A 5 16.18 14.65 21.19
C GLN A 5 15.25 13.45 20.93
N VAL A 6 14.54 12.97 21.96
CA VAL A 6 13.53 11.91 21.80
C VAL A 6 12.47 12.34 20.78
N LYS A 7 11.85 13.52 20.94
CA LYS A 7 10.86 14.03 19.99
C LYS A 7 11.39 14.09 18.55
N GLN A 8 12.60 14.59 18.36
CA GLN A 8 13.23 14.70 17.05
C GLN A 8 13.42 13.33 16.37
N VAL A 9 13.74 12.28 17.13
CA VAL A 9 13.86 10.92 16.57
C VAL A 9 12.53 10.42 16.02
N PHE A 10 11.45 10.58 16.78
CA PHE A 10 10.11 10.15 16.35
C PHE A 10 9.57 11.00 15.19
N GLU A 11 9.77 12.32 15.23
CA GLU A 11 9.40 13.23 14.14
C GLU A 11 10.13 12.89 12.84
N LYS A 12 11.43 12.61 12.93
CA LYS A 12 12.22 12.16 11.78
C LYS A 12 11.69 10.84 11.24
N TYR A 13 11.47 9.86 12.10
CA TYR A 13 10.93 8.56 11.67
C TYR A 13 9.57 8.71 10.96
N GLN A 14 8.65 9.49 11.51
CA GLN A 14 7.35 9.80 10.88
C GLN A 14 7.52 10.42 9.49
N LYS A 15 8.44 11.38 9.36
CA LYS A 15 8.74 12.05 8.10
C LYS A 15 9.30 11.09 7.05
N GLU A 16 10.26 10.25 7.43
CA GLU A 16 10.88 9.28 6.52
C GLU A 16 9.87 8.23 6.04
N ARG A 17 8.98 7.73 6.90
CA ARG A 17 7.91 6.81 6.47
C ARG A 17 6.98 7.46 5.45
N THR A 18 6.60 8.71 5.70
CA THR A 18 5.75 9.49 4.77
C THR A 18 6.46 9.70 3.42
N ALA A 19 7.75 10.07 3.44
CA ALA A 19 8.52 10.29 2.23
C ALA A 19 8.70 8.99 1.43
N PHE A 20 9.01 7.88 2.12
CA PHE A 20 9.16 6.56 1.52
C PHE A 20 7.89 6.14 0.79
N VAL A 21 6.74 6.13 1.47
CA VAL A 21 5.49 5.64 0.88
C VAL A 21 5.05 6.50 -0.31
N GLN A 22 5.23 7.82 -0.22
CA GLN A 22 4.95 8.74 -1.32
C GLN A 22 5.84 8.44 -2.53
N LYS A 23 7.15 8.30 -2.31
CA LYS A 23 8.09 8.07 -3.40
C LYS A 23 7.86 6.73 -4.08
N VAL A 24 7.58 5.67 -3.31
CA VAL A 24 7.23 4.35 -3.87
C VAL A 24 5.93 4.42 -4.66
N ALA A 25 4.91 5.13 -4.16
CA ALA A 25 3.66 5.30 -4.89
C ALA A 25 3.88 6.02 -6.22
N ASP A 26 4.68 7.10 -6.23
CA ASP A 26 4.98 7.87 -7.45
C ASP A 26 5.76 7.04 -8.46
N LEU A 27 6.77 6.29 -8.02
CA LEU A 27 7.53 5.38 -8.89
C LEU A 27 6.65 4.26 -9.45
N ALA A 28 5.74 3.70 -8.65
CA ALA A 28 4.78 2.69 -9.08
C ALA A 28 3.73 3.24 -10.08
N ASN A 29 3.68 4.54 -10.33
CA ASN A 29 2.82 5.11 -11.37
C ASN A 29 3.41 4.96 -12.78
N GLN A 30 4.66 4.52 -12.87
CA GLN A 30 5.43 4.31 -14.10
C GLN A 30 5.71 2.80 -14.26
N SER A 31 5.20 2.20 -15.33
CA SER A 31 5.27 0.76 -15.59
C SER A 31 6.71 0.23 -15.64
N GLU A 32 7.65 1.04 -16.13
CA GLU A 32 9.07 0.72 -16.25
C GLU A 32 9.76 0.51 -14.89
N ASN A 33 9.19 1.03 -13.80
CA ASN A 33 9.76 0.86 -12.46
C ASN A 33 9.22 -0.37 -11.73
N ILE A 34 8.13 -0.98 -12.20
CA ILE A 34 7.38 -1.98 -11.42
C ILE A 34 8.21 -3.23 -11.15
N GLU A 35 8.90 -3.75 -12.16
CA GLU A 35 9.77 -4.91 -12.01
C GLU A 35 10.90 -4.63 -11.00
N THR A 36 11.50 -3.43 -11.06
CA THR A 36 12.52 -3.02 -10.09
C THR A 36 11.95 -2.93 -8.68
N LEU A 37 10.76 -2.35 -8.52
CA LEU A 37 10.06 -2.25 -7.23
C LEU A 37 9.72 -3.63 -6.66
N GLN A 38 9.31 -4.57 -7.51
CA GLN A 38 9.08 -5.97 -7.13
C GLN A 38 10.38 -6.62 -6.64
N ASN A 39 11.47 -6.48 -7.40
CA ASN A 39 12.76 -7.10 -7.11
C ASN A 39 13.39 -6.61 -5.80
N VAL A 40 13.17 -5.34 -5.43
CA VAL A 40 13.62 -4.79 -4.14
C VAL A 40 12.65 -5.07 -2.98
N GLY A 41 11.59 -5.84 -3.21
CA GLY A 41 10.64 -6.25 -2.17
C GLY A 41 9.70 -5.14 -1.70
N ALA A 42 9.35 -4.17 -2.56
CA ALA A 42 8.52 -3.02 -2.19
C ALA A 42 7.19 -3.44 -1.53
N MET A 43 6.56 -4.52 -1.98
CA MET A 43 5.30 -5.01 -1.39
C MET A 43 5.44 -5.38 0.10
N ALA A 44 6.53 -6.06 0.47
CA ALA A 44 6.77 -6.47 1.84
C ALA A 44 6.95 -5.26 2.77
N LEU A 45 7.54 -4.17 2.25
CA LEU A 45 7.72 -2.91 2.97
C LEU A 45 6.43 -2.07 3.04
N LEU A 46 5.56 -2.16 2.03
CA LEU A 46 4.29 -1.44 1.99
C LEU A 46 3.21 -2.07 2.88
N ARG A 47 3.19 -3.40 3.02
CA ARG A 47 2.19 -4.12 3.83
C ARG A 47 2.05 -3.59 5.26
N PRO A 48 3.12 -3.44 6.07
CA PRO A 48 2.98 -2.91 7.43
C PRO A 48 2.52 -1.45 7.46
N LEU A 49 2.75 -0.67 6.40
CA LEU A 49 2.32 0.74 6.32
C LEU A 49 0.81 0.90 6.13
N LEU A 50 0.08 -0.17 5.76
CA LEU A 50 -1.39 -0.18 5.81
C LEU A 50 -1.93 -0.04 7.24
N LEU A 51 -1.12 -0.41 8.24
CA LEU A 51 -1.45 -0.35 9.66
C LEU A 51 -0.78 0.84 10.36
N ASP A 52 -0.21 1.78 9.60
CA ASP A 52 0.47 2.95 10.17
C ASP A 52 -0.49 3.81 11.00
N VAL A 53 -0.01 4.45 12.06
CA VAL A 53 -0.83 5.36 12.87
C VAL A 53 -1.30 6.60 12.09
N ALA A 54 -0.60 6.96 11.00
CA ALA A 54 -0.89 8.13 10.21
C ALA A 54 -1.77 7.79 8.99
N PRO A 55 -3.00 8.34 8.89
CA PRO A 55 -3.94 8.00 7.82
C PRO A 55 -3.41 8.31 6.40
N ASN A 56 -2.57 9.34 6.26
CA ASN A 56 -1.94 9.68 4.98
C ASN A 56 -0.94 8.61 4.54
N ILE A 57 -0.25 7.94 5.46
CA ILE A 57 0.65 6.82 5.13
C ILE A 57 -0.19 5.61 4.70
N GLN A 58 -1.22 5.27 5.47
CA GLN A 58 -2.12 4.16 5.18
C GLN A 58 -2.73 4.25 3.77
N GLN A 59 -3.29 5.40 3.41
CA GLN A 59 -3.94 5.58 2.10
C GLN A 59 -2.93 5.55 0.94
N THR A 60 -1.73 6.09 1.13
CA THR A 60 -0.70 6.11 0.08
C THR A 60 -0.07 4.73 -0.09
N ALA A 61 0.05 3.95 0.99
CA ALA A 61 0.46 2.55 0.93
C ALA A 61 -0.56 1.71 0.16
N ALA A 62 -1.86 1.88 0.45
CA ALA A 62 -2.93 1.22 -0.30
C ALA A 62 -2.90 1.59 -1.79
N LEU A 63 -2.69 2.88 -2.12
CA LEU A 63 -2.56 3.33 -3.50
C LEU A 63 -1.36 2.68 -4.21
N ALA A 64 -0.19 2.64 -3.57
CA ALA A 64 1.00 2.02 -4.12
C ALA A 64 0.79 0.52 -4.37
N LEU A 65 0.19 -0.19 -3.42
CA LEU A 65 -0.14 -1.61 -3.57
C LEU A 65 -1.12 -1.86 -4.71
N GLY A 66 -2.13 -1.00 -4.87
CA GLY A 66 -3.06 -1.11 -6.00
C GLY A 66 -2.40 -0.90 -7.35
N ARG A 67 -1.41 0.01 -7.43
CA ARG A 67 -0.64 0.25 -8.66
C ARG A 67 0.20 -0.97 -9.03
N LEU A 68 0.88 -1.57 -8.05
CA LEU A 68 1.65 -2.80 -8.25
C LEU A 68 0.74 -3.97 -8.66
N ALA A 69 -0.37 -4.17 -7.96
CA ALA A 69 -1.32 -5.24 -8.27
C ALA A 69 -1.93 -5.11 -9.67
N ASN A 70 -2.08 -3.89 -10.19
CA ASN A 70 -2.66 -3.65 -11.51
C ASN A 70 -1.67 -3.88 -12.68
N TYR A 71 -0.44 -4.31 -12.40
CA TYR A 71 0.58 -4.50 -13.44
C TYR A 71 0.61 -5.91 -14.02
N ASN A 72 0.61 -6.95 -13.18
CA ASN A 72 0.62 -8.34 -13.61
C ASN A 72 -0.05 -9.28 -12.59
N GLU A 73 -0.33 -10.52 -13.01
CA GLU A 73 -0.99 -11.53 -12.17
C GLU A 73 -0.18 -11.89 -10.93
N ASP A 74 1.15 -12.00 -11.03
CA ASP A 74 2.02 -12.35 -9.90
C ASP A 74 1.90 -11.35 -8.74
N LEU A 75 1.89 -10.05 -9.06
CA LEU A 75 1.76 -8.98 -8.08
C LEU A 75 0.34 -8.91 -7.50
N ALA A 76 -0.68 -9.14 -8.32
CA ALA A 76 -2.06 -9.25 -7.83
C ALA A 76 -2.21 -10.45 -6.88
N GLU A 77 -1.64 -11.60 -7.22
CA GLU A 77 -1.67 -12.79 -6.39
C GLU A 77 -0.89 -12.58 -5.08
N ALA A 78 0.23 -11.87 -5.12
CA ALA A 78 0.98 -11.48 -3.93
C ALA A 78 0.16 -10.59 -2.98
N VAL A 79 -0.73 -9.72 -3.51
CA VAL A 79 -1.67 -8.93 -2.68
C VAL A 79 -2.66 -9.84 -1.97
N VAL A 80 -3.19 -10.84 -2.66
CA VAL A 80 -4.13 -11.82 -2.09
C VAL A 80 -3.45 -12.68 -1.02
N LYS A 81 -2.32 -13.31 -1.36
CA LYS A 81 -1.53 -14.16 -0.45
C LYS A 81 -0.99 -13.39 0.75
N GLY A 82 -0.85 -12.08 0.63
CA GLY A 82 -0.41 -11.19 1.68
C GLY A 82 -1.52 -10.69 2.62
N ASP A 83 -2.70 -11.31 2.65
CA ASP A 83 -3.86 -10.88 3.47
C ASP A 83 -4.18 -9.37 3.39
N ILE A 84 -3.82 -8.72 2.28
CA ILE A 84 -4.05 -7.28 2.13
C ILE A 84 -5.54 -7.01 1.96
N LEU A 85 -6.26 -7.87 1.24
CA LEU A 85 -7.69 -7.65 0.99
C LEU A 85 -8.54 -7.73 2.27
N PRO A 86 -8.43 -8.78 3.12
CA PRO A 86 -9.13 -8.81 4.39
C PRO A 86 -8.81 -7.60 5.26
N GLN A 87 -7.54 -7.18 5.31
CA GLN A 87 -7.11 -6.02 6.06
C GLN A 87 -7.77 -4.73 5.56
N LEU A 88 -7.76 -4.49 4.25
CA LEU A 88 -8.39 -3.31 3.65
C LEU A 88 -9.88 -3.27 3.96
N VAL A 89 -10.58 -4.40 3.81
CA VAL A 89 -12.02 -4.52 4.06
C VAL A 89 -12.36 -4.25 5.53
N TYR A 90 -11.60 -4.81 6.47
CA TYR A 90 -11.81 -4.56 7.90
C TYR A 90 -11.66 -3.08 8.25
N SER A 91 -10.66 -2.42 7.67
CA SER A 91 -10.40 -0.99 7.90
C SER A 91 -11.39 -0.07 7.18
N LEU A 92 -12.23 -0.53 6.24
CA LEU A 92 -13.09 0.36 5.45
C LEU A 92 -14.09 1.16 6.29
N ALA A 93 -14.69 0.58 7.33
CA ALA A 93 -15.75 1.23 8.09
C ALA A 93 -15.28 2.49 8.81
N GLU A 94 -14.09 2.44 9.41
CA GLU A 94 -13.55 3.46 10.30
C GLU A 94 -12.69 4.52 9.58
N GLN A 95 -12.44 4.33 8.28
CA GLN A 95 -11.45 5.11 7.55
C GLN A 95 -12.03 6.26 6.71
N ASN A 96 -11.16 7.22 6.41
CA ASN A 96 -11.53 8.42 5.66
C ASN A 96 -11.82 8.12 4.16
N ARG A 97 -12.43 9.08 3.46
CA ARG A 97 -12.82 8.93 2.04
C ARG A 97 -11.66 8.60 1.09
N PHE A 98 -10.45 9.03 1.40
CA PHE A 98 -9.27 8.82 0.55
C PHE A 98 -8.76 7.38 0.68
N TYR A 99 -8.71 6.87 1.91
CA TYR A 99 -8.40 5.46 2.17
C TYR A 99 -9.42 4.54 1.49
N LYS A 100 -10.72 4.84 1.62
CA LYS A 100 -11.79 4.07 0.95
C LYS A 100 -11.60 4.00 -0.56
N LYS A 101 -11.25 5.12 -1.20
CA LYS A 101 -10.95 5.15 -2.64
C LYS A 101 -9.72 4.31 -2.99
N ALA A 102 -8.65 4.40 -2.19
CA ALA A 102 -7.45 3.60 -2.40
C ALA A 102 -7.74 2.10 -2.23
N ALA A 103 -8.45 1.70 -1.17
CA ALA A 103 -8.85 0.32 -0.93
C ALA A 103 -9.72 -0.24 -2.07
N ALA A 104 -10.72 0.53 -2.53
CA ALA A 104 -11.54 0.15 -3.69
C ALA A 104 -10.71 -0.01 -4.96
N PHE A 105 -9.69 0.82 -5.16
CA PHE A 105 -8.76 0.69 -6.27
C PHE A 105 -7.95 -0.62 -6.20
N VAL A 106 -7.45 -1.01 -5.02
CA VAL A 106 -6.76 -2.31 -4.84
C VAL A 106 -7.69 -3.47 -5.17
N LEU A 107 -8.91 -3.46 -4.60
CA LEU A 107 -9.89 -4.52 -4.82
C LEU A 107 -10.22 -4.68 -6.30
N ARG A 108 -10.44 -3.57 -7.02
CA ARG A 108 -10.69 -3.58 -8.46
C ARG A 108 -9.49 -4.10 -9.25
N ALA A 109 -8.28 -3.68 -8.90
CA ALA A 109 -7.05 -4.12 -9.59
C ALA A 109 -6.91 -5.64 -9.51
N VAL A 110 -7.06 -6.21 -8.31
CA VAL A 110 -6.98 -7.68 -8.13
C VAL A 110 -8.11 -8.40 -8.86
N ALA A 111 -9.35 -7.89 -8.77
CA ALA A 111 -10.50 -8.51 -9.43
C ALA A 111 -10.37 -8.54 -10.96
N ASN A 112 -9.80 -7.49 -11.57
CA ASN A 112 -9.62 -7.41 -13.02
C ASN A 112 -8.45 -8.26 -13.53
N ILE A 113 -7.37 -8.35 -12.74
CA ILE A 113 -6.14 -9.02 -13.16
C ILE A 113 -6.25 -10.53 -12.99
N LEU A 114 -7.00 -11.04 -11.99
CA LEU A 114 -7.09 -12.47 -11.70
C LEU A 114 -8.38 -13.10 -12.27
N PRO A 115 -8.33 -13.82 -13.41
CA PRO A 115 -9.51 -14.42 -14.05
C PRO A 115 -10.23 -15.44 -13.16
N SER A 116 -9.50 -16.08 -12.25
CA SER A 116 -10.02 -17.06 -11.29
C SER A 116 -10.99 -16.46 -10.28
N TRP A 117 -10.91 -15.15 -10.00
CA TRP A 117 -11.78 -14.45 -9.05
C TRP A 117 -13.10 -13.97 -9.66
N HIS A 118 -13.24 -13.99 -10.99
CA HIS A 118 -14.51 -13.70 -11.67
C HIS A 118 -15.62 -14.73 -11.38
N ARG A 119 -15.28 -15.90 -10.80
CA ARG A 119 -16.24 -16.97 -10.49
C ARG A 119 -16.79 -16.98 -9.05
N LEU A 120 -16.38 -16.04 -8.20
CA LEU A 120 -16.75 -16.02 -6.78
C LEU A 120 -17.75 -14.90 -6.41
N TRP A 121 -18.34 -14.21 -7.38
CA TRP A 121 -19.39 -13.20 -7.18
C TRP A 121 -20.54 -13.41 -8.16
#